data_AF-J9GLI7-F1
#
_entry.id   AF-J9GLI7-F1
#
_cell.length_a   1.000
_cell.length_b   1.000
_cell.length_c   1.000
_cell.angle_alpha   90.00
_cell.angle_beta   90.00
_cell.angle_gamma   90.00
#
_symmetry.space_group_name_H-M   'P 1'
#
loop_
_entity.id
_entity.type
_entity.pdbx_description
1 polymer ?
#
loop_
_entity_poly.entity_id
_entity_poly.type
_entity_poly.pdbx_seq_one_letter_code
_entity_poly.pdbx_strand_id
1 'polypeptide(L)'
;MKIIKTICIGVTAALSSLPTFAQQTYEELEQLTVNEQVTTVITASEPIRFVDISTDKVVGDQPINNTIRLKPKETGHEDGEVLAIVT
;
A
#
# COMPACT_ATOMS: atom_id res chain seq x y z
N MET A 1 -20.25 -9.96 -48.98
CA MET A 1 -20.71 -9.87 -47.56
C MET A 1 -20.06 -10.90 -46.62
N LYS A 2 -19.80 -12.16 -47.04
CA LYS A 2 -19.21 -13.19 -46.15
C LYS A 2 -17.76 -12.91 -45.75
N ILE A 3 -16.91 -12.49 -46.69
CA ILE A 3 -15.47 -12.22 -46.44
C ILE A 3 -15.24 -11.05 -45.47
N ILE A 4 -16.04 -9.98 -45.57
CA ILE A 4 -15.96 -8.82 -44.67
C ILE A 4 -16.31 -9.23 -43.24
N LYS A 5 -17.33 -10.10 -43.05
CA LYS A 5 -17.69 -10.63 -41.73
C LYS A 5 -16.57 -11.48 -41.12
N THR A 6 -15.89 -12.30 -41.93
CA THR A 6 -14.77 -13.13 -41.44
C THR A 6 -13.58 -12.29 -41.00
N ILE A 7 -13.26 -11.21 -41.72
CA ILE A 7 -12.18 -10.29 -41.34
C ILE A 7 -12.51 -9.56 -40.04
N CYS A 8 -13.74 -9.06 -39.89
CA CYS A 8 -14.15 -8.38 -38.66
C CYS A 8 -14.06 -9.27 -37.42
N ILE A 9 -14.42 -10.56 -37.53
CA ILE A 9 -14.31 -11.53 -36.42
C ILE A 9 -12.85 -11.81 -36.07
N GLY A 10 -11.97 -11.94 -37.07
CA GLY A 10 -10.53 -12.14 -36.85
C GLY A 10 -9.88 -10.97 -36.10
N VAL A 11 -10.28 -9.74 -36.43
CA VAL A 11 -9.77 -8.52 -35.77
C VAL A 11 -10.25 -8.44 -34.32
N THR A 12 -11.52 -8.77 -34.04
CA THR A 12 -12.02 -8.73 -32.65
C THR A 12 -11.36 -9.80 -31.77
N ALA A 13 -11.08 -10.98 -32.31
CA ALA A 13 -10.37 -12.03 -31.58
C ALA A 13 -8.92 -11.60 -31.25
N ALA A 14 -8.22 -10.95 -32.18
CA ALA A 14 -6.86 -10.48 -31.97
C ALA A 14 -6.75 -9.34 -30.93
N LEU A 15 -7.77 -8.48 -30.81
CA LEU A 15 -7.81 -7.42 -29.80
C LEU A 15 -8.13 -7.97 -28.39
N SER A 16 -8.81 -9.12 -28.28
CA SER A 16 -9.16 -9.73 -27.00
C SER A 16 -8.00 -10.46 -26.30
N SER A 17 -6.90 -10.72 -27.02
CA SER A 17 -5.68 -11.32 -26.47
C SER A 17 -4.64 -10.31 -26.00
N LEU A 18 -4.97 -9.00 -26.02
CA LEU A 18 -4.09 -8.00 -25.44
C LEU A 18 -4.05 -8.23 -23.93
N PRO A 19 -2.85 -8.31 -23.32
CA PRO A 19 -2.74 -8.46 -21.89
C PRO A 19 -3.44 -7.27 -21.23
N THR A 20 -4.42 -7.56 -20.38
CA THR A 20 -4.96 -6.55 -19.48
C THR A 20 -3.85 -6.27 -18.47
N PHE A 21 -3.39 -5.02 -18.39
CA PHE A 21 -2.49 -4.62 -17.33
C PHE A 21 -3.31 -4.63 -16.03
N ALA A 22 -3.37 -5.79 -15.38
CA ALA A 22 -3.76 -5.85 -13.98
C ALA A 22 -2.72 -5.04 -13.19
N GLN A 23 -3.18 -4.14 -12.32
CA GLN A 23 -2.30 -3.36 -11.45
C GLN A 23 -1.50 -4.33 -10.57
N GLN A 24 -0.25 -4.56 -10.94
CA GLN A 24 0.73 -5.33 -10.18
C GLN A 24 1.62 -4.34 -9.44
N THR A 25 1.10 -3.66 -8.42
CA THR A 25 1.90 -2.66 -7.72
C THR A 25 1.86 -2.91 -6.22
N TYR A 26 2.69 -3.86 -5.77
CA TYR A 26 3.19 -3.87 -4.39
C TYR A 26 4.10 -2.65 -4.11
N GLU A 27 4.64 -2.05 -5.18
CA GLU A 27 5.58 -0.91 -5.17
C GLU A 27 4.95 0.46 -4.84
N GLU A 28 3.63 0.54 -4.58
CA GLU A 28 2.91 1.82 -4.35
C GLU A 28 2.41 1.97 -2.90
N LEU A 29 2.91 1.17 -1.97
CA LEU A 29 2.62 1.41 -0.55
C LEU A 29 3.29 2.72 -0.12
N GLU A 30 2.48 3.67 0.36
CA GLU A 30 2.98 4.94 0.90
C GLU A 30 3.97 4.67 2.03
N GLN A 31 5.21 5.12 1.85
CA GLN A 31 6.25 5.01 2.87
C GLN A 31 6.14 6.19 3.83
N LEU A 32 5.98 5.90 5.11
CA LEU A 32 5.96 6.89 6.18
C LEU A 32 7.33 6.96 6.84
N THR A 33 8.06 8.06 6.59
CA THR A 33 9.32 8.33 7.31
C THR A 33 8.99 8.77 8.73
N VAL A 34 9.49 8.02 9.72
CA VAL A 34 9.34 8.34 11.14
C VAL A 34 10.67 8.80 11.70
N ASN A 35 10.61 9.75 12.63
CA ASN A 35 11.81 10.25 13.30
C ASN A 35 11.97 9.53 14.64
N GLU A 36 13.20 9.27 15.06
CA GLU A 36 13.47 8.55 16.31
C GLU A 36 13.26 9.42 17.57
N GLN A 37 13.46 10.74 17.44
CA GLN A 37 13.40 11.70 18.56
C GLN A 37 11.99 12.21 18.82
N VAL A 38 11.08 12.13 17.85
CA VAL A 38 9.68 12.58 17.98
C VAL A 38 8.69 11.46 17.70
N THR A 39 7.50 11.54 18.27
CA THR A 39 6.42 10.58 18.02
C THR A 39 5.63 11.00 16.78
N THR A 40 5.47 10.08 15.82
CA THR A 40 4.62 10.32 14.66
C THR A 40 3.16 10.03 15.02
N VAL A 41 2.25 10.94 14.71
CA VAL A 41 0.80 10.76 14.95
C VAL A 41 0.08 10.71 13.61
N ILE A 42 -0.55 9.59 13.33
CA ILE A 42 -1.38 9.35 12.15
C ILE A 42 -2.84 9.58 12.55
N THR A 43 -3.57 10.37 11.76
CA THR A 43 -5.00 10.62 11.97
C THR A 43 -5.78 10.17 10.74
N ALA A 44 -6.69 9.23 10.92
CA ALA A 44 -7.62 8.81 9.89
C ALA A 44 -8.88 9.67 9.91
N SER A 45 -9.53 9.79 8.75
CA SER A 45 -10.83 10.45 8.61
C SER A 45 -11.96 9.67 9.29
N GLU A 46 -11.78 8.36 9.46
CA GLU A 46 -12.77 7.45 10.04
C GLU A 46 -12.20 6.72 11.28
N PRO A 47 -13.06 6.20 12.18
CA PRO A 47 -12.60 5.43 13.33
C PRO A 47 -11.88 4.13 12.93
N ILE A 48 -10.65 3.99 13.41
CA ILE A 48 -9.78 2.83 13.24
C ILE A 48 -10.24 1.72 14.19
N ARG A 49 -10.53 0.55 13.62
CA ARG A 49 -11.08 -0.61 14.36
C ARG A 49 -10.02 -1.61 14.79
N PHE A 50 -9.00 -1.76 13.96
CA PHE A 50 -7.92 -2.69 14.17
C PHE A 50 -6.65 -2.06 13.60
N VAL A 51 -5.53 -2.40 14.20
CA VAL A 51 -4.20 -1.97 13.77
C VAL A 51 -3.32 -3.20 13.85
N ASP A 52 -2.77 -3.62 12.71
CA ASP A 52 -1.66 -4.59 12.72
C ASP A 52 -0.34 -3.86 12.57
N ILE A 53 0.64 -4.25 13.39
CA ILE A 53 2.01 -3.78 13.28
C ILE A 53 2.86 -5.04 13.19
N SER A 54 3.25 -5.40 11.97
CA SER A 54 3.89 -6.69 11.69
C SER A 54 5.40 -6.72 12.05
N THR A 55 5.81 -6.07 13.15
CA THR A 55 7.21 -5.97 13.58
C THR A 55 7.34 -5.75 15.09
N ASP A 56 8.47 -6.17 15.66
CA ASP A 56 8.86 -5.85 17.03
C ASP A 56 9.68 -4.56 17.16
N LYS A 57 10.07 -3.92 16.04
CA LYS A 57 10.94 -2.73 16.04
C LYS A 57 10.21 -1.42 16.35
N VAL A 58 8.89 -1.38 16.19
CA VAL A 58 8.06 -0.19 16.36
C VAL A 58 7.06 -0.42 17.47
N VAL A 59 6.83 0.60 18.30
CA VAL A 59 5.68 0.63 19.22
C VAL A 59 4.62 1.55 18.67
N GLY A 60 3.37 1.12 18.82
CA GLY A 60 2.22 1.95 18.54
C GLY A 60 1.21 1.93 19.66
N ASP A 61 0.45 3.00 19.77
CA ASP A 61 -0.72 3.08 20.63
C ASP A 61 -1.83 3.96 20.01
N GLN A 62 -3.07 3.70 20.40
CA GLN A 62 -4.25 4.39 19.89
C GLN A 62 -4.84 5.30 20.99
N PRO A 63 -4.49 6.60 21.04
CA PRO A 63 -4.97 7.47 22.10
C PRO A 63 -6.45 7.84 21.94
N ILE A 64 -6.93 7.96 20.69
CA ILE A 64 -8.35 8.12 20.34
C ILE A 64 -8.69 7.24 19.13
N ASN A 65 -9.99 7.01 18.92
CA ASN A 65 -10.49 5.98 18.00
C ASN A 65 -10.06 6.19 16.52
N ASN A 66 -9.65 7.37 16.10
CA ASN A 66 -9.22 7.65 14.73
C ASN A 66 -7.74 8.04 14.62
N THR A 67 -6.94 7.82 15.66
CA THR A 67 -5.51 8.19 15.64
C THR A 67 -4.61 7.06 16.08
N ILE A 68 -3.45 6.93 15.47
CA ILE A 68 -2.39 6.02 15.91
C ILE A 68 -1.13 6.83 16.15
N ARG A 69 -0.44 6.57 17.25
CA ARG A 69 0.91 7.08 17.47
C ARG A 69 1.90 5.97 17.20
N LEU A 70 3.00 6.29 16.55
CA LEU A 70 4.09 5.37 16.26
C LEU A 70 5.41 5.96 16.72
N LYS A 71 6.25 5.11 17.29
CA LYS A 71 7.64 5.45 17.61
C LYS A 71 8.54 4.22 17.45
N PRO A 72 9.73 4.37 16.84
CA PRO A 72 10.76 3.33 16.88
C PRO A 72 11.16 3.00 18.32
N LYS A 73 11.34 1.71 18.64
CA LYS A 73 11.80 1.25 19.95
C LYS A 73 13.30 1.50 20.15
N GLU A 74 14.06 1.31 19.09
CA GLU A 74 15.50 1.44 19.06
C GLU A 74 15.91 2.63 18.20
N THR A 75 17.14 3.07 18.39
CA THR A 75 17.74 4.20 17.66
C THR A 75 18.94 3.70 16.86
N GLY A 76 19.25 4.38 15.76
CA GLY A 76 20.35 4.00 14.87
C GLY A 76 19.90 3.23 13.64
N HIS A 77 18.65 3.43 13.23
CA HIS A 77 18.15 2.95 11.95
C HIS A 77 18.80 3.72 10.80
N GLU A 78 19.12 3.03 9.71
CA GLU A 78 19.64 3.68 8.51
C GLU A 78 18.53 4.53 7.87
N ASP A 79 18.89 5.66 7.25
CA ASP A 79 17.91 6.48 6.54
C ASP A 79 17.32 5.67 5.37
N GLY A 80 15.99 5.57 5.34
CA GLY A 80 15.26 4.71 4.40
C GLY A 80 15.10 3.24 4.82
N GLU A 81 15.54 2.83 6.03
CA GLU A 81 15.25 1.49 6.56
C GLU A 81 13.72 1.31 6.77
N VAL A 82 13.15 0.25 6.19
CA VAL A 82 11.76 -0.12 6.42
C VAL A 82 11.63 -0.86 7.75
N LEU A 83 11.04 -0.19 8.74
CA LEU A 83 10.92 -0.73 10.11
C LEU A 83 9.70 -1.63 10.31
N ALA A 84 8.58 -1.25 9.69
CA ALA A 84 7.26 -1.86 9.88
C ALA A 84 6.40 -1.74 8.63
N ILE A 85 5.46 -2.67 8.48
CA ILE A 85 4.25 -2.48 7.67
C ILE A 85 3.10 -2.29 8.66
N VAL A 86 2.27 -1.27 8.40
CA VAL A 86 1.10 -0.95 9.22
C VAL A 86 -0.13 -1.07 8.33
N THR A 87 -1.12 -1.84 8.76
CA THR A 87 -2.39 -2.05 8.05
C THR A 87 -3.59 -1.79 8.95
#